data_AF-A0A6G1HT20-F1
#
_entry.id   AF-A0A6G1HT20-F1
#
_cell.length_a   1.000
_cell.length_b   1.000
_cell.length_c   1.000
_cell.angle_alpha   90.00
_cell.angle_beta   90.00
_cell.angle_gamma   90.00
#
_symmetry.space_group_name_H-M   'P 1'
#
loop_
_entity.id
_entity.type
_entity.pdbx_description
1 polymer ?
#
loop_
_entity_poly.entity_id
_entity_poly.type
_entity_poly.pdbx_seq_one_letter_code
_entity_poly.pdbx_strand_id
1 'polypeptide(L)'
;MSLPQAAPDQQQSTTTNQARQPILNEALSYIDQVKFQFADQPDVYNQFLSLMQDFKIGAIDTPGVIERISRLFAGNPGLIDGFNIFLPPTYPGITT
;
A
#
# COMPACT_ATOMS: atom_id res chain seq x y z
N MET A 1 17.13 -52.48 6.63
CA MET A 1 16.18 -52.26 7.74
C MET A 1 16.06 -50.77 7.97
N SER A 2 14.85 -50.32 8.25
CA SER A 2 14.25 -49.03 7.88
C SER A 2 14.71 -47.80 8.68
N LEU A 3 14.54 -46.61 8.09
CA LEU A 3 14.63 -45.30 8.74
C LEU A 3 13.59 -45.15 9.87
N PRO A 4 13.88 -44.35 10.92
CA PRO A 4 12.86 -43.66 11.68
C PRO A 4 12.45 -42.35 10.98
N GLN A 5 11.16 -42.18 10.71
CA GLN A 5 10.52 -40.89 10.41
C GLN A 5 10.25 -40.15 11.73
N ALA A 6 10.58 -38.87 11.80
CA ALA A 6 9.95 -37.90 12.70
C ALA A 6 10.01 -36.49 12.10
N ALA A 7 8.81 -35.96 11.80
CA ALA A 7 8.39 -34.57 11.62
C ALA A 7 9.25 -33.57 10.81
N PRO A 8 8.68 -32.95 9.75
CA PRO A 8 9.05 -31.60 9.38
C PRO A 8 8.29 -30.63 10.30
N ASP A 9 8.96 -30.06 11.30
CA ASP A 9 8.41 -28.93 12.04
C ASP A 9 9.45 -27.81 12.13
N GLN A 10 9.02 -26.64 11.62
CA GLN A 10 9.55 -25.30 11.82
C GLN A 10 10.98 -25.02 11.32
N GLN A 11 11.07 -24.39 10.14
CA GLN A 11 11.58 -23.01 10.18
C GLN A 11 10.92 -22.14 9.10
N GLN A 12 9.91 -21.44 9.59
CA GLN A 12 9.17 -20.32 9.06
C GLN A 12 10.10 -19.17 8.66
N SER A 13 10.39 -19.00 7.36
CA SER A 13 10.87 -17.73 6.79
C SER A 13 11.13 -17.83 5.29
N THR A 14 10.08 -17.84 4.46
CA THR A 14 10.23 -17.52 3.02
C THR A 14 8.96 -16.85 2.48
N THR A 15 8.73 -15.58 2.82
CA THR A 15 7.78 -14.75 2.07
C THR A 15 8.37 -13.36 1.89
N THR A 16 9.52 -13.26 1.22
CA THR A 16 10.16 -11.95 1.03
C THR A 16 10.67 -11.70 -0.39
N ASN A 17 10.39 -12.56 -1.38
CA ASN A 17 10.95 -12.32 -2.72
C ASN A 17 10.08 -12.75 -3.93
N GLN A 18 8.75 -12.80 -3.77
CA GLN A 18 7.82 -13.00 -4.90
C GLN A 18 6.71 -11.93 -5.00
N ALA A 19 6.59 -11.02 -4.03
CA ALA A 19 5.54 -10.00 -3.97
C ALA A 19 5.90 -8.65 -4.64
N ARG A 20 7.10 -8.50 -5.23
CA ARG A 20 7.52 -7.24 -5.88
C ARG A 20 6.88 -6.96 -7.25
N GLN A 21 6.26 -7.96 -7.88
CA GLN A 21 5.58 -7.80 -9.16
C GLN A 21 4.08 -7.48 -9.03
N PRO A 22 3.29 -8.05 -8.09
CA PRO A 22 1.88 -7.67 -7.95
C PRO A 22 1.65 -6.23 -7.46
N ILE A 23 2.59 -5.63 -6.71
CA ILE A 23 2.43 -4.25 -6.20
C ILE A 23 2.23 -3.19 -7.29
N LEU A 24 2.82 -3.38 -8.49
CA LEU A 24 2.64 -2.43 -9.58
C LEU A 24 1.24 -2.55 -10.21
N ASN A 25 0.75 -3.78 -10.37
CA ASN A 25 -0.60 -4.04 -10.86
C ASN A 25 -1.66 -3.49 -9.90
N GLU A 26 -1.47 -3.72 -8.60
CA GLU A 26 -2.35 -3.17 -7.58
C GLU A 26 -2.36 -1.64 -7.62
N ALA A 27 -1.21 -0.98 -7.85
CA ALA A 27 -1.12 0.48 -7.86
C ALA A 27 -1.92 1.09 -9.02
N LEU A 28 -1.91 0.43 -10.17
CA LEU A 28 -2.73 0.82 -11.32
C LEU A 28 -4.23 0.62 -11.03
N SER A 29 -4.60 -0.51 -10.43
CA SER A 29 -5.99 -0.75 -10.00
C SER A 29 -6.47 0.27 -8.97
N TYR A 30 -5.60 0.69 -8.06
CA TYR A 30 -5.90 1.73 -7.08
C TYR A 30 -6.15 3.09 -7.74
N ILE A 31 -5.31 3.50 -8.70
CA ILE A 31 -5.52 4.73 -9.48
C ILE A 31 -6.86 4.67 -10.24
N ASP A 32 -7.19 3.53 -10.84
CA ASP A 32 -8.46 3.34 -11.56
C ASP A 32 -9.66 3.43 -10.61
N GLN A 33 -9.55 2.85 -9.41
CA GLN A 33 -10.59 2.92 -8.38
C GLN A 33 -10.81 4.35 -7.89
N VAL A 34 -9.75 5.12 -7.64
CA VAL A 34 -9.84 6.55 -7.29
C VAL A 34 -10.51 7.32 -8.42
N LYS A 35 -10.11 7.06 -9.67
CA LYS A 35 -10.69 7.71 -10.86
C LYS A 35 -12.18 7.40 -11.01
N PHE A 36 -12.60 6.17 -10.74
CA PHE A 36 -14.01 5.76 -10.80
C PHE A 36 -14.81 6.39 -9.65
N GLN A 37 -14.29 6.36 -8.41
CA GLN A 37 -14.97 6.94 -7.25
C GLN A 37 -15.14 8.46 -7.35
N PHE A 38 -14.14 9.15 -7.91
CA PHE A 38 -14.15 10.59 -8.09
C PHE A 38 -14.38 11.00 -9.55
N ALA A 39 -15.06 10.17 -10.34
CA ALA A 39 -15.40 10.50 -11.73
C ALA A 39 -16.26 11.78 -11.83
N ASP A 40 -17.08 12.04 -10.81
CA ASP A 40 -17.90 13.26 -10.67
C ASP A 40 -17.10 14.44 -10.07
N GLN A 41 -15.93 14.18 -9.47
CA GLN A 41 -15.12 15.17 -8.75
C GLN A 41 -13.67 15.19 -9.28
N PRO A 42 -13.43 15.77 -10.46
CA PRO A 42 -12.11 15.81 -11.08
C PRO A 42 -11.06 16.57 -10.24
N ASP A 43 -11.48 17.51 -9.38
CA ASP A 43 -10.61 18.19 -8.43
C ASP A 43 -9.90 17.22 -7.48
N VAL A 44 -10.63 16.23 -6.93
CA VAL A 44 -10.07 15.24 -6.00
C VAL A 44 -9.01 14.39 -6.69
N TYR A 45 -9.29 13.94 -7.91
CA TYR A 45 -8.34 13.17 -8.70
C TYR A 45 -7.08 13.97 -9.04
N ASN A 46 -7.22 15.24 -9.44
CA ASN A 46 -6.07 16.13 -9.68
C ASN A 46 -5.24 16.36 -8.41
N GLN A 47 -5.89 16.54 -7.26
CA GLN A 47 -5.20 16.72 -6.00
C GLN A 47 -4.45 15.44 -5.58
N PHE A 48 -5.02 14.25 -5.84
CA PHE A 48 -4.32 12.98 -5.64
C PHE A 48 -3.06 12.86 -6.50
N LEU A 49 -3.15 13.24 -7.78
CA LEU A 49 -1.99 13.26 -8.68
C LEU A 49 -0.91 14.24 -8.20
N SER A 50 -1.30 15.41 -7.68
CA SER A 50 -0.35 16.36 -7.08
C SER A 50 0.40 15.72 -5.91
N LEU A 51 -0.31 15.04 -5.01
CA LEU A 51 0.31 14.35 -3.87
C LEU A 51 1.25 13.21 -4.31
N MET A 52 0.87 12.44 -5.33
CA MET A 52 1.74 11.42 -5.91
C MET A 52 2.99 12.03 -6.56
N GLN A 53 2.86 13.18 -7.23
CA GLN A 53 3.99 13.90 -7.82
C GLN A 53 4.92 14.43 -6.72
N ASP A 54 4.38 15.09 -5.70
CA ASP A 54 5.13 15.60 -4.55
C ASP A 54 5.90 14.48 -3.82
N PHE A 55 5.27 13.31 -3.64
CA PHE A 55 5.94 12.14 -3.09
C PHE A 55 7.05 11.62 -4.02
N LYS A 56 6.82 11.59 -5.34
CA LYS A 56 7.78 11.10 -6.33
C LYS A 56 9.02 11.99 -6.46
N ILE A 57 8.86 13.31 -6.30
CA ILE A 57 9.99 14.26 -6.29
C ILE A 57 10.67 14.37 -4.92
N GLY A 58 10.13 13.71 -3.89
CA GLY A 58 10.64 13.76 -2.52
C GLY A 58 10.32 15.07 -1.79
N ALA A 59 9.32 15.83 -2.23
CA ALA A 59 8.84 17.02 -1.53
C ALA A 59 8.03 16.69 -0.26
N ILE A 60 7.46 15.47 -0.20
CA ILE A 60 6.69 14.97 0.94
C ILE A 60 7.13 13.54 1.26
N ASP A 61 7.40 13.27 2.53
CA ASP A 61 7.75 11.93 3.02
C ASP A 61 6.53 10.99 3.09
N THR A 62 6.79 9.69 3.24
CA THR A 62 5.76 8.65 3.45
C THR A 62 4.69 9.02 4.49
N PRO A 63 5.00 9.48 5.72
CA PRO A 63 3.97 9.91 6.66
C PRO A 63 3.18 11.14 6.18
N GLY A 64 3.83 12.08 5.49
CA GLY A 64 3.18 13.29 4.99
C GLY A 64 2.22 13.02 3.84
N VAL A 65 2.57 12.10 2.94
CA VAL A 65 1.68 11.73 1.82
C VAL A 65 0.45 10.95 2.33
N ILE A 66 0.62 10.10 3.36
CA ILE A 66 -0.50 9.39 4.01
C ILE A 66 -1.48 10.38 4.63
N GLU A 67 -1.00 11.37 5.41
CA GLU A 67 -1.89 12.35 6.05
C GLU A 67 -2.68 13.15 5.01
N ARG A 68 -2.02 13.60 3.93
CA ARG A 68 -2.69 14.37 2.88
C ARG A 68 -3.68 13.53 2.07
N ILE A 69 -3.34 12.28 1.76
CA ILE A 69 -4.25 11.33 1.12
C ILE A 69 -5.45 11.02 2.03
N SER A 70 -5.21 10.84 3.33
CA SER A 70 -6.27 10.59 4.32
C SER A 70 -7.26 11.75 4.39
N ARG A 71 -6.78 13.00 4.36
CA ARG A 71 -7.65 14.19 4.28
C ARG A 71 -8.35 14.32 2.94
N LEU A 72 -7.66 14.03 1.84
CA LEU A 72 -8.22 14.10 0.49
C LEU A 72 -9.38 13.12 0.29
N PHE A 73 -9.21 11.91 0.82
CA PHE A 73 -10.23 10.86 0.81
C PHE A 73 -11.02 10.80 2.11
N ALA A 74 -11.11 11.91 2.85
CA ALA A 74 -11.95 11.98 4.04
C ALA A 74 -13.41 11.72 3.65
N GLY A 75 -13.93 10.55 4.04
CA GLY A 75 -15.23 10.02 3.61
C GLY A 75 -15.17 8.73 2.77
N ASN A 76 -13.98 8.34 2.30
CA ASN A 76 -13.74 7.10 1.55
C ASN A 76 -12.62 6.27 2.21
N PRO A 77 -12.88 5.62 3.36
CA PRO A 77 -11.86 4.89 4.11
C PRO A 77 -11.26 3.72 3.34
N GLY A 78 -12.00 3.12 2.39
CA GLY A 78 -11.49 2.03 1.55
C GLY A 78 -10.33 2.43 0.64
N LEU A 79 -10.28 3.70 0.21
CA LEU A 79 -9.15 4.20 -0.57
C LEU A 79 -7.92 4.41 0.31
N ILE A 80 -8.10 4.94 1.52
CA ILE A 80 -7.01 5.13 2.48
C ILE A 80 -6.36 3.79 2.85
N ASP A 81 -7.17 2.76 3.07
CA ASP A 81 -6.69 1.40 3.35
C ASP A 81 -5.96 0.80 2.14
N GLY A 82 -6.52 1.02 0.94
CA GLY A 82 -5.87 0.70 -0.33
C GLY A 82 -4.51 1.39 -0.52
N PHE A 83 -4.24 2.54 0.11
CA PHE A 83 -2.91 3.15 0.09
C PHE A 83 -1.94 2.45 1.06
N ASN A 84 -2.41 1.98 2.21
CA ASN A 84 -1.58 1.32 3.23
C ASN A 84 -0.98 0.00 2.74
N ILE A 85 -1.65 -0.73 1.84
CA ILE A 85 -1.11 -1.95 1.20
C ILE A 85 0.05 -1.67 0.23
N PHE A 86 0.21 -0.43 -0.25
CA PHE A 86 1.37 -0.01 -1.05
C PHE A 86 2.59 0.38 -0.21
N LEU A 87 2.42 0.52 1.10
CA LEU A 87 3.51 0.75 2.01
C LEU A 87 4.14 -0.61 2.36
N PRO A 88 5.46 -0.80 2.22
CA PRO A 88 6.09 -2.03 2.67
C PRO A 88 5.78 -2.27 4.16
N PRO A 89 5.69 -3.54 4.61
CA PRO A 89 5.27 -3.89 5.97
C PRO A 89 6.18 -3.39 7.10
N THR A 90 7.17 -2.55 6.82
CA THR A 90 7.99 -1.90 7.85
C THR A 90 7.32 -0.63 8.35
N TYR A 91 6.34 -0.77 9.25
CA TYR A 91 6.24 0.01 10.51
C TYR A 91 5.29 -0.67 11.53
N PRO A 92 5.59 -1.90 12.01
CA PRO A 92 5.13 -2.35 13.32
C PRO A 92 6.09 -1.77 14.37
N GLY A 93 5.89 -0.53 14.81
CA GLY A 93 6.91 0.05 15.70
C GLY A 93 6.72 1.45 16.29
N ILE A 94 5.50 1.97 16.44
CA ILE A 94 5.23 2.84 17.60
C ILE A 94 3.92 2.37 18.23
N THR A 95 4.06 1.30 19.00
CA THR A 95 3.14 1.02 20.10
C THR A 95 3.50 1.98 21.24
N THR A 96 2.46 2.54 21.87
CA THR A 96 2.47 3.32 23.12
C THR A 96 2.96 4.76 23.06
#